data_AF-A0AAI9DHS8-F1
#
_entry.id   AF-A0AAI9DHS8-F1
#
_cell.length_a   1.000
_cell.length_b   1.000
_cell.length_c   1.000
_cell.angle_alpha   90.00
_cell.angle_beta   90.00
_cell.angle_gamma   90.00
#
_symmetry.space_group_name_H-M   'P 1'
#
loop_
_entity.id
_entity.type
_entity.pdbx_description
1 polymer ?
#
loop_
_entity_poly.entity_id
_entity_poly.type
_entity_poly.pdbx_seq_one_letter_code
_entity_poly.pdbx_strand_id
1 'polypeptide(L)'
;MNRQRGASSLLLVLLLFVMASALLQGTRRQYETLLAQVTFESRALMHSAQAESLLQWGRQIPWQPLPAVQCRQADAAPGTLCLRIFADGSALLTARSGEQRRWQSATVTEGRVHFSPRGWSDFCPRREAGECEIP
;
A
#
# COMPACT_ATOMS: atom_id res chain seq x y z
N MET A 1 -70.48 0.29 22.61
CA MET A 1 -70.01 0.36 21.21
C MET A 1 -68.82 1.32 21.17
N ASN A 2 -67.61 0.84 21.53
CA ASN A 2 -66.44 1.71 21.73
C ASN A 2 -65.76 2.02 20.40
N ARG A 3 -65.77 3.29 20.03
CA ARG A 3 -65.27 3.80 18.75
C ARG A 3 -63.75 3.92 18.80
N GLN A 4 -63.05 2.91 18.30
CA GLN A 4 -61.59 2.89 18.12
C GLN A 4 -61.17 3.95 17.08
N ARG A 5 -60.95 5.19 17.50
CA ARG A 5 -60.46 6.28 16.62
C ARG A 5 -58.99 6.65 16.83
N GLY A 6 -58.34 6.15 17.90
CA GLY A 6 -56.93 6.42 18.23
C GLY A 6 -55.94 5.30 17.87
N ALA A 7 -56.41 4.08 17.58
CA ALA A 7 -55.53 2.96 17.28
C ALA A 7 -54.84 3.10 15.91
N SER A 8 -55.54 3.64 14.91
CA SER A 8 -55.01 3.81 13.56
C SER A 8 -53.92 4.87 13.45
N SER A 9 -53.97 5.95 14.24
CA SER A 9 -52.92 6.97 14.26
C SER A 9 -51.66 6.47 14.96
N LEU A 10 -51.79 5.71 16.05
CA LEU A 10 -50.67 5.08 16.74
C LEU A 10 -49.95 4.06 15.85
N LEU A 11 -50.68 3.25 15.10
CA LEU A 11 -50.10 2.32 14.13
C LEU A 11 -49.27 3.04 13.06
N LEU A 12 -49.75 4.18 12.54
CA LEU A 12 -49.02 4.97 11.56
C LEU A 12 -47.71 5.54 12.13
N VAL A 13 -47.74 6.08 13.35
CA VAL A 13 -46.51 6.58 14.00
C VAL A 13 -45.51 5.46 14.25
N LEU A 14 -45.96 4.29 14.70
CA LEU A 14 -45.11 3.12 14.89
C LEU A 14 -44.49 2.66 13.57
N LEU A 15 -45.25 2.62 12.47
CA LEU A 15 -44.72 2.30 11.14
C LEU A 15 -43.66 3.30 10.68
N LEU A 16 -43.89 4.61 10.88
CA LEU A 16 -42.90 5.64 10.58
C LEU A 16 -41.62 5.46 11.40
N PHE A 17 -41.75 5.14 12.69
CA PHE A 17 -40.60 4.89 13.55
C PHE A 17 -39.80 3.65 13.12
N VAL A 18 -40.50 2.58 12.72
CA VAL A 18 -39.87 1.36 12.18
C VAL A 18 -39.14 1.69 10.86
N MET A 19 -39.76 2.43 9.93
CA MET A 19 -39.10 2.81 8.69
C MET A 19 -37.90 3.72 8.93
N ALA A 20 -38.02 4.72 9.80
CA ALA A 20 -36.92 5.62 10.14
C ALA A 20 -35.75 4.85 10.77
N SER A 21 -36.01 3.90 11.68
CA SER A 21 -34.97 3.06 12.29
C SER A 21 -34.33 2.10 11.27
N ALA A 22 -35.11 1.52 10.36
CA ALA A 22 -34.58 0.68 9.28
C ALA A 22 -33.66 1.48 8.33
N LEU A 23 -34.06 2.69 7.95
CA LEU A 23 -33.24 3.59 7.12
C LEU A 23 -31.94 3.96 7.83
N LEU A 24 -32.01 4.33 9.11
CA LEU A 24 -30.83 4.71 9.90
C LEU A 24 -29.85 3.54 10.06
N GLN A 25 -30.36 2.32 10.27
CA GLN A 25 -29.51 1.12 10.32
C GLN A 25 -28.88 0.81 8.96
N GLY A 26 -29.64 0.97 7.87
CA GLY A 26 -29.14 0.81 6.51
C GLY A 26 -28.01 1.78 6.19
N THR A 27 -28.19 3.07 6.47
CA THR A 27 -27.15 4.08 6.24
C THR A 27 -25.93 3.84 7.12
N ARG A 28 -26.12 3.49 8.41
CA ARG A 28 -25.00 3.15 9.30
C ARG A 28 -24.13 2.03 8.72
N ARG A 29 -24.73 0.95 8.22
CA ARG A 29 -23.98 -0.17 7.61
C ARG A 29 -23.20 0.26 6.36
N GLN A 30 -23.79 1.15 5.55
CA GLN A 30 -23.11 1.72 4.38
C GLN A 30 -21.90 2.57 4.79
N TYR A 31 -22.07 3.46 5.77
CA TYR A 31 -20.97 4.29 6.29
C TYR A 31 -19.83 3.46 6.87
N GLU A 32 -20.11 2.43 7.66
CA GLU A 32 -19.08 1.56 8.24
C GLU A 32 -18.26 0.86 7.15
N THR A 33 -18.91 0.37 6.09
CA THR A 33 -18.25 -0.29 4.95
C THR A 33 -17.38 0.70 4.17
N LEU A 34 -17.91 1.89 3.87
CA LEU A 34 -17.19 2.94 3.16
C LEU A 34 -15.96 3.43 3.93
N LEU A 35 -16.09 3.63 5.25
CA LEU A 35 -14.97 4.02 6.09
C LEU A 35 -13.87 2.95 6.09
N ALA A 36 -14.23 1.68 6.23
CA ALA A 36 -13.27 0.58 6.16
C ALA A 36 -12.51 0.58 4.83
N GLN A 37 -13.21 0.74 3.70
CA GLN A 37 -12.59 0.80 2.38
C GLN A 37 -11.64 2.00 2.23
N VAL A 38 -12.07 3.21 2.62
CA VAL A 38 -11.22 4.41 2.55
C VAL A 38 -9.97 4.27 3.41
N THR A 39 -10.07 3.66 4.60
CA THR A 39 -8.88 3.43 5.43
C THR A 39 -7.89 2.46 4.79
N PHE A 40 -8.37 1.44 4.09
CA PHE A 40 -7.53 0.49 3.36
C PHE A 40 -6.84 1.17 2.18
N GLU A 41 -7.59 1.90 1.35
CA GLU A 41 -7.05 2.64 0.21
C GLU A 41 -6.03 3.71 0.65
N SER A 42 -6.35 4.48 1.69
CA SER A 42 -5.45 5.48 2.25
C SER A 42 -4.14 4.85 2.73
N ARG A 43 -4.19 3.70 3.43
CA ARG A 43 -2.98 2.96 3.82
C ARG A 43 -2.19 2.47 2.61
N ALA A 44 -2.84 1.90 1.61
CA ALA A 44 -2.17 1.43 0.41
C ALA A 44 -1.43 2.58 -0.32
N LEU A 45 -2.06 3.76 -0.43
CA LEU A 45 -1.45 4.96 -0.99
C LEU A 45 -0.27 5.46 -0.16
N MET A 46 -0.41 5.50 1.17
CA MET A 46 0.70 5.89 2.06
C MET A 46 1.90 4.94 1.93
N HIS A 47 1.67 3.62 1.93
CA HIS A 47 2.73 2.63 1.74
C HIS A 47 3.39 2.74 0.36
N SER A 48 2.61 3.04 -0.68
CA SER A 48 3.10 3.28 -2.03
C SER A 48 4.03 4.49 -2.09
N ALA A 49 3.57 5.63 -1.57
CA ALA A 49 4.38 6.85 -1.51
C ALA A 49 5.65 6.66 -0.65
N GLN A 50 5.56 5.88 0.42
CA GLN A 50 6.70 5.58 1.28
C GLN A 50 7.72 4.66 0.58
N ALA A 51 7.28 3.63 -0.13
CA ALA A 51 8.17 2.77 -0.92
C ALA A 51 8.89 3.58 -2.02
N GLU A 52 8.19 4.50 -2.69
CA GLU A 52 8.80 5.40 -3.67
C GLU A 52 9.81 6.36 -3.04
N SER A 53 9.46 6.95 -1.90
CA SER A 53 10.36 7.86 -1.15
C SER A 53 11.63 7.13 -0.69
N LEU A 54 11.49 5.91 -0.17
CA LEU A 54 12.60 5.04 0.23
C LEU A 54 13.52 4.72 -0.95
N LEU A 55 12.95 4.48 -2.13
CA LEU A 55 13.71 4.22 -3.34
C LEU A 55 14.52 5.46 -3.76
N GLN A 56 13.92 6.66 -3.71
CA GLN A 56 14.62 7.90 -4.03
C GLN A 56 15.76 8.22 -3.05
N TRP A 57 15.54 7.97 -1.76
CA TRP A 57 16.60 8.04 -0.76
C TRP A 57 17.69 7.01 -1.06
N GLY A 58 17.31 5.78 -1.38
CA GLY A 58 18.21 4.68 -1.71
C GLY A 58 19.15 4.93 -2.87
N ARG A 59 18.70 5.68 -3.87
CA ARG A 59 19.51 6.10 -5.03
C ARG A 59 20.64 7.05 -4.65
N GLN A 60 20.52 7.76 -3.52
CA GLN A 60 21.51 8.73 -3.04
C GLN A 60 22.54 8.08 -2.11
N ILE A 61 22.33 6.83 -1.70
CA ILE A 61 23.24 6.10 -0.82
C ILE A 61 24.34 5.45 -1.66
N PRO A 62 25.61 5.51 -1.23
CA PRO A 62 26.66 4.72 -1.84
C PRO A 62 26.48 3.24 -1.49
N TRP A 63 26.33 2.42 -2.54
CA TRP A 63 26.26 0.98 -2.44
C TRP A 63 27.60 0.35 -2.82
N GLN A 64 27.98 -0.70 -2.11
CA GLN A 64 29.19 -1.45 -2.44
C GLN A 64 28.86 -2.51 -3.51
N PRO A 65 29.81 -2.90 -4.38
CA PRO A 65 29.58 -3.98 -5.35
C PRO A 65 29.54 -5.37 -4.71
N LEU A 66 30.05 -5.51 -3.47
CA LEU A 66 29.94 -6.70 -2.65
C LEU A 66 29.59 -6.27 -1.21
N PRO A 67 28.84 -7.09 -0.45
CA PRO A 67 28.24 -8.38 -0.83
C PRO A 67 27.10 -8.22 -1.84
N ALA A 68 26.74 -9.33 -2.53
CA ALA A 68 25.74 -9.33 -3.59
C ALA A 68 24.34 -8.90 -3.13
N VAL A 69 24.05 -8.97 -1.82
CA VAL A 69 22.84 -8.43 -1.21
C VAL A 69 23.23 -7.50 -0.09
N GLN A 70 22.70 -6.28 -0.11
CA GLN A 70 22.87 -5.30 0.96
C GLN A 70 21.52 -4.68 1.28
N CYS A 71 21.14 -4.68 2.56
CA CYS A 71 19.89 -4.10 3.02
C CYS A 71 20.13 -2.95 4.00
N ARG A 72 19.29 -1.92 3.91
CA ARG A 72 19.27 -0.77 4.80
C ARG A 72 17.82 -0.47 5.19
N GLN A 73 17.66 0.14 6.35
CA GLN A 73 16.38 0.66 6.84
C GLN A 73 16.55 2.16 7.05
N ALA A 74 15.49 2.92 6.80
CA ALA A 74 15.50 4.36 7.04
C ALA A 74 14.95 4.63 8.45
N ASP A 75 15.64 5.46 9.23
CA ASP A 75 15.16 5.83 10.56
C ASP A 75 13.88 6.70 10.50
N ALA A 76 13.76 7.51 9.44
CA ALA A 76 12.66 8.46 9.27
C ALA A 76 11.37 7.83 8.72
N ALA A 77 11.43 6.63 8.15
CA ALA A 77 10.28 6.02 7.48
C ALA A 77 10.30 4.49 7.63
N PRO A 78 9.23 3.86 8.17
CA PRO A 78 9.13 2.41 8.24
C PRO A 78 9.20 1.79 6.84
N GLY A 79 10.17 0.90 6.65
CA GLY A 79 10.35 0.14 5.43
C GLY A 79 11.75 -0.44 5.31
N THR A 80 11.94 -1.25 4.28
CA THR A 80 13.22 -1.92 4.00
C THR A 80 13.64 -1.60 2.59
N LEU A 81 14.92 -1.33 2.42
CA LEU A 81 15.54 -1.04 1.13
C LEU A 81 16.71 -2.00 0.92
N CYS A 82 16.67 -2.81 -0.13
CA CYS A 82 17.73 -3.77 -0.41
C CYS A 82 18.24 -3.64 -1.84
N LEU A 83 19.56 -3.60 -2.00
CA LEU A 83 20.23 -3.76 -3.28
C LEU A 83 20.62 -5.23 -3.45
N ARG A 84 20.26 -5.80 -4.59
CA ARG A 84 20.70 -7.13 -5.03
C ARG A 84 21.48 -7.00 -6.33
N ILE A 85 22.65 -7.62 -6.39
CA ILE A 85 23.55 -7.64 -7.54
C ILE A 85 23.53 -9.05 -8.12
N PHE A 86 23.36 -9.15 -9.42
CA PHE A 86 23.25 -10.42 -10.16
C PHE A 86 24.56 -10.76 -10.86
N ALA A 87 24.69 -12.02 -11.27
CA ALA A 87 25.90 -12.54 -11.92
C ALA A 87 26.18 -11.89 -13.29
N ASP A 88 25.15 -11.35 -13.96
CA ASP A 88 25.26 -10.63 -15.23
C ASP A 88 25.76 -9.17 -15.05
N GLY A 89 26.08 -8.76 -13.82
CA GLY A 89 26.48 -7.39 -13.49
C GLY A 89 25.33 -6.40 -13.40
N SER A 90 24.09 -6.83 -13.67
CA SER A 90 22.91 -6.04 -13.35
C SER A 90 22.68 -6.00 -11.85
N ALA A 91 22.01 -4.97 -11.38
CA ALA A 91 21.63 -4.81 -9.99
C ALA A 91 20.21 -4.25 -9.89
N LEU A 92 19.53 -4.59 -8.80
CA LEU A 92 18.16 -4.19 -8.54
C LEU A 92 18.05 -3.68 -7.12
N LEU A 93 17.70 -2.42 -6.99
CA LEU A 93 17.34 -1.80 -5.72
C LEU A 93 15.84 -1.97 -5.51
N THR A 94 15.45 -2.56 -4.39
CA THR A 94 14.08 -2.86 -4.03
C THR A 94 13.72 -2.13 -2.75
N ALA A 95 12.68 -1.31 -2.79
CA ALA A 95 12.09 -0.68 -1.62
C ALA A 95 10.77 -1.35 -1.28
N ARG A 96 10.55 -1.62 0.02
CA ARG A 96 9.32 -2.21 0.55
C ARG A 96 8.79 -1.38 1.72
N SER A 97 7.50 -1.06 1.66
CA SER A 97 6.73 -0.55 2.80
C SER A 97 5.37 -1.25 2.81
N GLY A 98 5.06 -1.96 3.91
CA GLY A 98 3.91 -2.86 3.96
C GLY A 98 3.95 -3.88 2.80
N GLU A 99 2.82 -3.99 2.09
CA GLU A 99 2.68 -4.84 0.90
C GLU A 99 3.20 -4.18 -0.38
N GLN A 100 3.50 -2.87 -0.34
CA GLN A 100 3.94 -2.13 -1.52
C GLN A 100 5.44 -2.32 -1.76
N ARG A 101 5.78 -2.62 -3.02
CA ARG A 101 7.16 -2.77 -3.48
C ARG A 101 7.42 -1.87 -4.67
N ARG A 102 8.64 -1.36 -4.77
CA ARG A 102 9.14 -0.55 -5.87
C ARG A 102 10.54 -0.97 -6.20
N TRP A 103 10.88 -0.90 -7.47
CA TRP A 103 12.15 -1.35 -8.00
C TRP A 103 12.86 -0.25 -8.78
N GLN A 104 14.18 -0.25 -8.70
CA GLN A 104 15.05 0.61 -9.47
C GLN A 104 16.22 -0.22 -10.00
N SER A 105 16.30 -0.31 -11.32
CA SER A 105 17.38 -1.00 -12.00
C SER A 105 18.69 -0.22 -11.92
N ALA A 106 19.78 -0.95 -11.80
CA ALA A 106 21.14 -0.47 -11.76
C ALA A 106 22.08 -1.46 -12.47
N THR A 107 23.30 -1.04 -12.72
CA THR A 107 24.38 -1.90 -13.22
C THR A 107 25.64 -1.65 -12.39
N VAL A 108 26.48 -2.67 -12.28
CA VAL A 108 27.81 -2.52 -11.67
C VAL A 108 28.82 -2.29 -12.77
N THR A 109 29.41 -1.09 -12.80
CA THR A 109 30.49 -0.73 -13.74
C THR A 109 31.64 -0.12 -12.96
N GLU A 110 32.88 -0.51 -13.27
CA GLU A 110 34.09 -0.02 -12.58
C GLU A 110 34.04 -0.17 -11.04
N GLY A 111 33.42 -1.24 -10.55
CA GLY A 111 33.28 -1.49 -9.11
C GLY A 111 32.31 -0.54 -8.38
N ARG A 112 31.48 0.21 -9.12
CA ARG A 112 30.46 1.10 -8.57
C ARG A 112 29.07 0.74 -9.10
N VAL A 113 28.06 1.02 -8.29
CA VAL A 113 26.65 0.81 -8.66
C VAL A 113 26.13 2.07 -9.35
N HIS A 114 25.68 1.94 -10.60
CA HIS A 114 25.12 3.02 -11.40
C HIS A 114 23.63 2.78 -11.63
N PHE A 115 22.79 3.68 -11.09
CA PHE A 115 21.34 3.61 -11.26
C PHE A 115 20.92 4.07 -12.65
N SER A 116 20.07 3.28 -13.32
CA SER A 116 19.51 3.65 -14.62
C SER A 116 18.52 4.82 -14.47
N PRO A 117 18.66 5.92 -15.24
CA PRO A 117 17.74 7.07 -15.15
C PRO A 117 16.27 6.72 -15.40
N ARG A 118 16.00 5.67 -16.19
CA ARG A 118 14.65 5.17 -16.50
C ARG A 118 14.42 3.74 -16.02
N GLY A 119 15.18 3.32 -15.01
CA GLY A 119 15.14 1.96 -14.47
C GLY A 119 14.08 1.74 -13.38
N TRP A 120 13.22 2.73 -13.12
CA TRP A 120 12.17 2.65 -12.13
C TRP A 120 11.01 1.76 -12.60
N SER A 121 10.46 0.94 -11.70
CA SER A 121 9.27 0.15 -11.97
C SER A 121 8.46 -0.13 -10.70
N ASP A 122 7.15 -0.19 -10.88
CA ASP A 122 6.12 -0.65 -9.94
C ASP A 122 5.83 -2.16 -10.06
N PHE A 123 6.41 -2.83 -11.05
CA PHE A 123 6.37 -4.28 -11.22
C PHE A 123 7.78 -4.87 -11.14
N CYS A 124 7.87 -6.17 -10.87
CA CYS A 124 9.15 -6.89 -10.90
C CYS A 124 9.74 -6.82 -12.31
N PRO A 125 10.92 -6.18 -12.52
CA PRO A 125 11.51 -6.04 -13.85
C PRO A 125 12.28 -7.28 -14.30
N ARG A 126 12.29 -8.34 -13.49
CA ARG A 126 12.98 -9.60 -13.74
C ARG A 126 11.99 -10.66 -14.20
N ARG A 127 12.49 -11.67 -14.93
CA ARG A 127 11.66 -12.77 -15.42
C ARG A 127 11.17 -13.67 -14.30
N GLU A 128 12.00 -13.91 -13.30
CA GLU A 128 11.69 -14.76 -12.15
C GLU A 128 11.30 -13.91 -10.94
N ALA A 129 10.12 -14.18 -10.37
CA ALA A 129 9.61 -13.40 -9.24
C ALA A 129 10.54 -13.42 -8.01
N GLY A 130 11.22 -14.56 -7.75
CA GLY A 130 12.17 -14.72 -6.65
C GLY A 130 13.44 -13.86 -6.78
N GLU A 131 13.74 -13.32 -7.97
CA GLU A 131 14.84 -12.37 -8.14
C GLU A 131 14.49 -10.98 -7.61
N CYS A 132 13.21 -10.64 -7.55
CA CYS A 132 12.68 -9.37 -7.04
C CYS A 132 12.33 -9.40 -5.55
N GLU A 133 12.43 -10.56 -4.91
CA GLU A 133 12.17 -10.70 -3.49
C GLU A 133 13.32 -10.12 -2.66
N ILE A 134 12.92 -9.44 -1.58
CA ILE A 134 13.85 -9.02 -0.55
C ILE A 134 14.15 -10.25 0.31
N PRO A 135 15.42 -10.65 0.46
CA PRO A 135 15.81 -11.76 1.32
C PRO A 135 15.66 -11.45 2.82
#